data_AF-A0A7V9PZC6-F1
#
_entry.id   AF-A0A7V9PZC6-F1
#
_cell.length_a   1.000
_cell.length_b   1.000
_cell.length_c   1.000
_cell.angle_alpha   90.00
_cell.angle_beta   90.00
_cell.angle_gamma   90.00
#
_symmetry.space_group_name_H-M   'P 1'
#
loop_
_entity.id
_entity.type
_entity.pdbx_description
1 polymer ?
#
loop_
_entity_poly.entity_id
_entity_poly.type
_entity_poly.pdbx_seq_one_letter_code
_entity_poly.pdbx_strand_id
1 'polypeptide(L)' 'MFARIVIVLVVAAVVWAVLARDTGASGPERSYVVRAGDTMWSIVEARYAGDPREGVWKLQRRNELDGTTIVPGQRLVLP' A
#
# COMPACT_ATOMS: atom_id res chain seq x y z
N MET A 1 -1.02 38.36 26.43
CA MET A 1 -1.84 37.94 25.27
C MET A 1 -1.11 36.91 24.41
N PHE A 2 0.09 37.24 23.91
CA PHE A 2 0.86 36.38 22.98
C PHE A 2 1.18 34.97 23.51
N ALA A 3 1.66 34.86 24.75
CA ALA A 3 2.01 33.56 25.36
C ALA A 3 0.81 32.60 25.46
N ARG A 4 -0.39 33.13 25.72
CA ARG A 4 -1.62 32.31 25.80
C ARG A 4 -2.01 31.75 24.44
N ILE A 5 -1.84 32.54 23.38
CA ILE A 5 -2.12 32.12 22.00
C ILE A 5 -1.15 31.01 21.59
N VAL A 6 0.15 31.16 21.89
CA VAL A 6 1.16 30.14 21.59
C VAL A 6 0.85 28.82 22.32
N ILE A 7 0.46 28.88 23.59
CA ILE A 7 0.08 27.68 24.36
C ILE A 7 -1.12 26.98 23.73
N VAL A 8 -2.16 27.74 23.35
CA VAL A 8 -3.35 27.15 22.72
C VAL A 8 -3.01 26.50 21.38
N LEU A 9 -2.14 27.11 20.57
CA LEU A 9 -1.70 26.54 19.30
C LEU A 9 -0.89 25.26 19.48
N VAL A 10 0.02 25.22 20.46
CA VAL A 10 0.80 24.02 20.77
C VAL A 10 -0.11 22.89 21.26
N VAL A 11 -1.04 23.19 22.17
CA VAL A 11 -2.01 22.20 22.67
C VAL A 11 -2.89 21.69 21.53
N ALA A 12 -3.37 22.58 20.65
CA ALA A 12 -4.15 22.20 19.49
C ALA A 12 -3.36 21.30 18.53
N ALA A 13 -2.08 21.61 18.28
CA ALA A 13 -1.21 20.78 17.44
C ALA A 13 -0.94 19.41 18.05
N VAL A 14 -0.71 19.33 19.36
CA VAL A 14 -0.51 18.06 20.08
C VAL A 14 -1.80 17.23 20.07
N VAL A 15 -2.94 17.86 20.35
CA VAL A 15 -4.25 17.20 20.29
C VAL A 15 -4.53 16.69 18.87
N TRP A 16 -4.23 17.49 17.84
CA TRP A 16 -4.35 17.07 16.45
C TRP A 16 -3.46 15.88 16.13
N ALA A 17 -2.20 15.89 16.54
CA ALA A 17 -1.27 14.79 16.30
C ALA A 17 -1.70 13.48 17.00
N VAL A 18 -2.28 13.57 18.20
CA VAL A 18 -2.77 12.40 18.96
C VAL A 18 -4.09 11.86 18.37
N LEU A 19 -4.93 12.74 17.81
CA LEU A 19 -6.20 12.37 17.18
C LEU A 19 -6.03 11.91 15.73
N ALA A 20 -5.00 12.41 15.02
CA ALA A 20 -4.59 11.95 13.70
C ALA A 20 -3.91 10.58 13.82
N ARG A 21 -4.66 9.58 14.27
CA ARG A 21 -4.22 8.20 14.20
C ARG A 21 -4.38 7.74 12.76
N ASP A 22 -3.34 7.10 12.24
CA ASP A 22 -3.34 6.47 10.93
C ASP A 22 -4.53 5.48 10.89
N THR A 23 -5.49 5.71 9.99
CA THR A 23 -6.76 4.96 9.96
C THR A 23 -6.60 3.54 9.43
N GLY A 24 -5.36 3.09 9.18
CA GLY A 24 -5.11 1.77 8.60
C GLY A 24 -5.72 1.64 7.21
N ALA A 25 -5.81 2.74 6.46
CA ALA A 25 -6.29 2.74 5.08
C ALA A 25 -5.49 1.77 4.19
N SER A 26 -4.27 1.46 4.60
CA SER A 26 -3.52 0.27 4.19
C SER A 26 -4.14 -0.97 4.84
N GLY A 27 -5.17 -1.54 4.21
CA GLY A 27 -5.77 -2.80 4.66
C GLY A 27 -4.73 -3.92 4.87
N PRO A 28 -5.07 -5.00 5.58
CA PRO A 28 -4.13 -6.07 5.91
C PRO A 28 -3.38 -6.54 4.65
N GLU A 29 -2.06 -6.62 4.77
CA GLU A 29 -1.17 -6.97 3.67
C GLU A 29 -1.53 -8.36 3.13
N ARG A 30 -2.00 -8.42 1.88
CA ARG A 30 -2.44 -9.68 1.28
C ARG A 30 -1.29 -10.30 0.51
N SER A 31 -0.85 -11.49 0.91
CA SER A 31 0.13 -12.26 0.15
C SER A 31 -0.56 -13.23 -0.81
N TYR A 32 0.00 -13.36 -2.01
CA TYR A 32 -0.39 -14.36 -3.00
C TYR A 32 0.80 -15.27 -3.33
N VAL A 33 0.56 -16.57 -3.45
CA VAL A 33 1.57 -17.52 -3.92
C VAL A 33 1.29 -17.83 -5.38
N VAL A 34 2.27 -17.54 -6.23
CA VAL A 34 2.21 -17.75 -7.68
C VAL A 34 2.05 -19.24 -7.97
N ARG A 35 1.10 -19.59 -8.83
CA ARG A 35 0.87 -20.97 -9.29
C ARG A 35 1.43 -21.17 -10.71
N ALA A 36 1.61 -22.42 -11.10
CA ALA A 36 1.99 -22.74 -12.47
C ALA A 36 0.92 -22.23 -13.45
N GLY A 37 1.36 -21.48 -14.47
CA GLY A 37 0.48 -20.84 -15.45
C GLY A 37 0.02 -19.42 -15.08
N ASP A 38 0.30 -18.95 -13.87
CA ASP A 38 0.04 -17.56 -13.51
C ASP A 38 1.01 -16.61 -14.23
N THR A 39 0.49 -15.46 -14.61
CA THR A 39 1.26 -14.32 -15.11
C THR A 39 0.95 -13.12 -14.22
N MET A 40 1.84 -12.13 -14.16
CA MET A 40 1.51 -10.89 -13.42
C MET A 40 0.23 -10.26 -13.94
N TRP A 41 -0.01 -10.34 -15.25
CA TRP A 41 -1.23 -9.85 -15.87
C TRP A 41 -2.47 -10.58 -15.34
N SER A 42 -2.49 -11.92 -15.39
CA SER A 42 -3.65 -12.69 -14.95
C SER A 42 -3.91 -12.57 -13.44
N ILE A 43 -2.85 -12.47 -12.63
CA ILE A 43 -2.96 -12.20 -11.20
C ILE A 43 -3.60 -10.83 -10.98
N VAL A 44 -3.16 -9.82 -11.73
CA VAL A 44 -3.65 -8.46 -11.56
C VAL A 44 -5.10 -8.33 -12.03
N GLU A 45 -5.41 -8.82 -13.22
CA GLU A 45 -6.76 -8.80 -13.80
C GLU A 45 -7.79 -9.50 -12.90
N ALA A 46 -7.40 -10.57 -12.22
CA ALA A 46 -8.28 -11.29 -11.30
C ALA A 46 -8.45 -10.61 -9.92
N ARG A 47 -7.60 -9.65 -9.55
CA ARG A 47 -7.52 -9.14 -8.16
C ARG A 47 -7.68 -7.64 -8.04
N TYR A 48 -7.49 -6.88 -9.11
CA TYR A 48 -7.58 -5.43 -9.12
C TYR A 48 -8.62 -4.98 -10.13
N ALA A 49 -9.39 -3.96 -9.75
CA ALA A 49 -10.19 -3.20 -10.70
C ALA A 49 -9.34 -2.08 -11.32
N GLY A 50 -9.58 -1.76 -12.59
CA GLY A 50 -8.89 -0.67 -13.30
C GLY A 50 -7.96 -1.18 -14.41
N ASP A 51 -6.95 -0.37 -14.77
CA ASP A 51 -5.99 -0.71 -15.82
C ASP A 51 -5.01 -1.79 -15.31
N PRO A 52 -4.96 -2.98 -15.96
CA PRO A 52 -4.02 -4.03 -15.59
C PRO A 52 -2.55 -3.60 -15.68
N ARG A 53 -2.19 -2.65 -16.56
CA ARG A 53 -0.82 -2.15 -16.67
C ARG A 53 -0.38 -1.42 -15.41
N GLU A 54 -1.25 -0.58 -14.87
CA GLU A 54 -1.00 0.13 -13.61
C GLU A 54 -0.92 -0.87 -12.45
N GLY A 55 -1.78 -1.88 -12.45
CA GLY A 55 -1.74 -2.95 -11.44
C GLY A 55 -0.45 -3.76 -11.47
N VAL A 56 0.05 -4.12 -12.66
CA VAL A 56 1.36 -4.80 -12.82
C VAL A 56 2.49 -3.93 -12.29
N TRP A 57 2.51 -2.64 -12.64
CA TRP A 57 3.52 -1.72 -12.14
C TRP A 57 3.48 -1.56 -10.62
N LYS A 58 2.28 -1.45 -10.03
CA LYS A 58 2.11 -1.42 -8.56
C LYS A 58 2.61 -2.71 -7.92
N LEU A 59 2.30 -3.86 -8.50
CA LEU A 59 2.72 -5.16 -8.00
C LEU A 59 4.25 -5.32 -8.07
N GLN A 60 4.88 -4.91 -9.17
CA GLN A 60 6.34 -4.93 -9.31
C GLN A 60 7.01 -4.08 -8.24
N ARG A 61 6.60 -2.82 -8.13
CA ARG A 61 7.19 -1.88 -7.17
C ARG A 61 6.99 -2.32 -5.73
N ARG A 62 5.84 -2.92 -5.40
CA ARG A 62 5.57 -3.43 -4.05
C ARG A 62 6.44 -4.63 -3.68
N ASN A 63 6.91 -5.39 -4.68
CA ASN A 63 7.73 -6.59 -4.49
C ASN A 63 9.18 -6.42 -4.93
N GLU A 64 9.60 -5.18 -5.23
CA GLU A 64 10.96 -4.85 -5.70
C GLU A 64 11.41 -5.73 -6.88
N LEU A 65 10.50 -5.99 -7.82
CA LEU A 65 10.78 -6.85 -8.98
C LEU A 65 11.41 -6.04 -10.12
N ASP A 66 12.56 -6.50 -10.61
CA ASP A 66 13.30 -5.92 -11.74
C ASP A 66 12.62 -6.12 -13.10
N GLY A 67 11.53 -6.88 -13.16
CA GLY A 67 10.84 -7.23 -14.40
C GLY A 67 9.49 -7.90 -14.17
N THR A 68 8.95 -8.52 -15.22
CA THR A 68 7.64 -9.20 -15.18
C THR A 68 7.73 -10.71 -14.95
N THR A 69 8.95 -11.24 -14.88
CA THR A 69 9.19 -12.65 -14.64
C THR A 69 8.83 -13.00 -13.20
N ILE A 70 7.90 -13.94 -13.05
CA ILE A 70 7.52 -14.54 -11.77
C ILE A 70 7.61 -16.05 -11.88
N VAL A 71 7.90 -16.72 -10.77
CA VAL A 71 8.06 -18.18 -10.73
C VAL A 71 7.01 -18.84 -9.83
N PRO A 72 6.52 -20.05 -10.17
CA PRO A 72 5.63 -20.80 -9.29
C PRO A 72 6.24 -21.00 -7.89
N GLY A 73 5.43 -20.82 -6.85
CA GLY A 73 5.87 -20.84 -5.45
C GLY A 73 6.39 -19.50 -4.92
N GLN A 74 6.63 -18.51 -5.78
CA GLN A 74 6.99 -17.16 -5.35
C GLN A 74 5.86 -16.51 -4.56
N ARG A 75 6.20 -15.90 -3.43
CA ARG A 75 5.26 -15.11 -2.63
C ARG A 75 5.31 -13.66 -3.10
N LEU A 76 4.16 -13.14 -3.51
CA LEU A 76 3.95 -11.75 -3.90
C LEU A 76 3.08 -11.05 -2.87
N VAL A 77 3.52 -9.88 -2.43
CA VAL A 77 2.74 -8.93 -1.65
C VAL A 77 1.87 -8.14 -2.62
N LEU A 78 0.55 -8.29 -2.46
CA LEU A 78 -0.41 -7.52 -3.23
C LEU A 78 -0.44 -6.07 -2.70
N PRO A 79 -0.30 -5.04 -3.55
CA PRO A 79 -0.46 -3.64 -3.17
C PRO A 79 -1.78 -3.34 -2.45
#